data_AF-A0AAV5Y5A1-F1
#
_entry.id   AF-A0AAV5Y5A1-F1
#
_cell.length_a   1.000
_cell.length_b   1.000
_cell.length_c   1.000
_cell.angle_alpha   90.00
_cell.angle_beta   90.00
_cell.angle_gamma   90.00
#
_symmetry.space_group_name_H-M   'P 1'
#
loop_
_entity.id
_entity.type
_entity.pdbx_description
1 polymer ?
#
loop_
_entity_poly.entity_id
_entity_poly.type
_entity_poly.pdbx_seq_one_letter_code
_entity_poly.pdbx_strand_id
1 'polypeptide(L)'
;WKEQGHFILIASHRHDRARGATTQWLERIGLPYDELYCAFDKVGHCIEARIDVLIDDSPETLNRALDAGMTAATLLHPWNREVCETEDIVAAEDWPELAEKLERVLA
;
A
#
# COMPACT_ATOMS: atom_id res chain seq x y z
N TRP A 1 -12.53 -1.68 0.27
CA TRP A 1 -11.92 -1.86 1.60
C TRP A 1 -12.46 -0.95 2.69
N LYS A 2 -12.42 0.39 2.57
CA LYS A 2 -12.90 1.25 3.68
C LYS A 2 -14.37 1.01 4.06
N GLU A 3 -15.24 0.92 3.07
CA GLU A 3 -16.67 0.61 3.26
C GLU A 3 -16.92 -0.80 3.84
N GLN A 4 -15.95 -1.70 3.71
CA GLN A 4 -15.99 -3.05 4.30
C GLN A 4 -15.46 -3.06 5.75
N GLY A 5 -15.08 -1.91 6.30
CA GLY A 5 -14.64 -1.77 7.70
C GLY A 5 -13.13 -1.89 7.93
N HIS A 6 -12.32 -2.03 6.87
CA HIS A 6 -10.86 -2.06 7.03
C HIS A 6 -10.29 -0.69 7.44
N PHE A 7 -9.22 -0.73 8.22
CA PHE A 7 -8.39 0.45 8.52
C PHE A 7 -7.52 0.77 7.30
N ILE A 8 -7.52 2.04 6.86
CA ILE A 8 -6.78 2.48 5.68
C ILE A 8 -5.77 3.55 6.07
N LEU A 9 -4.49 3.18 6.02
CA LEU A 9 -3.36 4.07 6.12
C LEU A 9 -2.86 4.44 4.72
N ILE A 10 -2.81 5.74 4.41
CA ILE A 10 -2.11 6.24 3.23
C ILE A 10 -0.68 6.59 3.64
N ALA A 11 0.29 5.80 3.17
CA ALA A 11 1.71 6.06 3.41
C ALA A 11 2.38 6.60 2.13
N SER A 12 3.07 7.74 2.24
CA SER A 12 3.74 8.37 1.09
C SER A 12 5.17 8.76 1.42
N HIS A 13 6.09 8.49 0.49
CA HIS A 13 7.50 8.90 0.55
C HIS A 13 7.62 10.40 0.20
N ARG A 14 6.86 11.24 0.89
CA ARG A 14 6.87 12.68 0.74
C ARG A 14 7.31 13.31 2.05
N HIS A 15 8.06 14.40 1.94
CA HIS A 15 8.39 15.21 3.11
C HIS A 15 7.12 15.73 3.77
N ASP A 16 7.10 15.84 5.10
CA ASP A 16 5.92 16.21 5.90
C ASP A 16 5.25 17.53 5.45
N ARG A 17 6.04 18.49 4.97
CA ARG A 17 5.57 19.73 4.30
C ARG A 17 4.51 19.50 3.20
N ALA A 18 4.49 18.32 2.56
CA ALA A 18 3.54 17.97 1.51
C ALA A 18 2.23 17.38 2.06
N ARG A 19 2.13 17.16 3.38
CA ARG A 19 0.95 16.57 4.04
C ARG A 19 -0.31 17.36 3.70
N GLY A 20 -0.30 18.69 3.89
CA GLY A 20 -1.48 19.53 3.60
C GLY A 20 -1.95 19.47 2.15
N ALA A 21 -1.02 19.54 1.19
CA ALA A 21 -1.35 19.41 -0.24
C ALA A 21 -1.86 18.00 -0.59
N THR A 22 -1.32 16.97 0.06
CA THR A 22 -1.73 15.58 -0.16
C THR A 22 -3.13 15.34 0.41
N THR A 23 -3.42 15.81 1.63
CA THR A 23 -4.76 15.77 2.24
C THR A 23 -5.80 16.43 1.33
N GLN A 24 -5.55 17.66 0.86
CA GLN A 24 -6.48 18.36 -0.03
C GLN A 24 -6.73 17.63 -1.36
N TRP A 25 -5.73 16.91 -1.86
CA TRP A 25 -5.90 16.11 -3.07
C TRP A 25 -6.73 14.85 -2.80
N LEU A 26 -6.46 14.14 -1.70
CA LEU A 26 -7.22 12.95 -1.28
C LEU A 26 -8.70 13.27 -1.04
N GLU A 27 -8.98 14.38 -0.36
CA GLU A 27 -10.35 14.88 -0.14
C GLU A 27 -11.07 15.20 -1.46
N ARG A 28 -10.36 15.83 -2.41
CA ARG A 28 -10.93 16.24 -3.70
C ARG A 28 -11.31 15.05 -4.57
N ILE A 29 -10.53 13.97 -4.53
CA ILE A 29 -10.85 12.74 -5.26
C ILE A 29 -11.83 11.85 -4.47
N GLY A 30 -12.15 12.21 -3.23
CA GLY A 30 -13.07 11.48 -2.37
C GLY A 30 -12.52 10.15 -1.89
N LEU A 31 -11.20 9.98 -1.75
CA LEU A 31 -10.61 8.74 -1.24
C LEU A 31 -10.79 8.68 0.28
N PRO A 32 -11.52 7.71 0.83
CA PRO A 32 -11.71 7.59 2.27
C PRO A 32 -10.52 6.86 2.91
N TYR A 33 -9.97 7.41 3.99
CA TYR A 33 -8.85 6.86 4.74
C TYR A 33 -8.94 7.23 6.23
N ASP A 34 -8.19 6.52 7.08
CA ASP A 34 -8.12 6.77 8.52
C ASP A 34 -6.91 7.62 8.89
N GLU A 35 -5.76 7.36 8.27
CA GLU A 35 -4.50 8.02 8.59
C GLU A 35 -3.69 8.36 7.33
N LEU A 36 -2.97 9.48 7.37
CA LEU A 36 -2.00 9.87 6.36
C LEU A 36 -0.61 10.00 7.02
N TYR A 37 0.33 9.18 6.55
CA TYR A 37 1.72 9.20 6.95
C TYR A 37 2.61 9.68 5.80
N CYS A 38 3.32 10.79 6.01
CA CYS A 38 4.25 11.38 5.05
C CYS A 38 5.66 11.38 5.62
N ALA A 39 6.39 10.28 5.42
CA ALA A 39 7.79 10.15 5.80
C ALA A 39 8.48 9.07 4.96
N PHE A 40 9.77 8.89 5.24
CA PHE A 40 10.65 8.00 4.48
C PHE A 40 10.44 6.52 4.84
N ASP A 41 10.22 6.21 6.13
CA ASP A 41 10.11 4.83 6.59
C ASP A 41 8.67 4.32 6.66
N LYS A 42 8.07 4.08 5.49
CA LYS A 42 6.69 3.58 5.39
C LYS A 42 6.52 2.23 6.11
N VAL A 43 7.46 1.30 5.88
CA VAL A 43 7.34 -0.07 6.41
C VAL A 43 7.46 -0.08 7.92
N GLY A 44 8.37 0.70 8.51
CA GLY A 44 8.45 0.86 9.96
C GLY A 44 7.13 1.34 10.56
N HIS A 45 6.51 2.37 9.95
CA HIS A 45 5.20 2.86 10.41
C HIS A 45 4.08 1.84 10.21
N CYS A 46 4.08 1.08 9.12
CA CYS A 46 3.10 0.01 8.89
C CYS A 46 3.20 -1.10 9.95
N ILE A 47 4.41 -1.45 10.40
CA ILE A 47 4.62 -2.42 11.49
C ILE A 47 4.03 -1.88 12.80
N GLU A 48 4.33 -0.62 13.15
CA GLU A 48 3.81 0.01 14.37
C GLU A 48 2.27 0.09 14.34
N ALA A 49 1.70 0.41 13.18
CA ALA A 49 0.26 0.49 12.95
C ALA A 49 -0.41 -0.89 12.79
N ARG A 50 0.36 -2.00 12.77
CA ARG A 50 -0.12 -3.38 12.56
C ARG A 50 -0.92 -3.53 11.27
N ILE A 51 -0.39 -2.99 10.19
CA ILE A 51 -0.97 -3.17 8.85
C ILE A 51 -0.79 -4.62 8.41
N ASP A 52 -1.87 -5.26 7.97
CA ASP A 52 -1.84 -6.65 7.49
C ASP A 52 -1.41 -6.74 6.00
N VAL A 53 -1.81 -5.74 5.19
CA VAL A 53 -1.57 -5.69 3.74
C VAL A 53 -0.95 -4.36 3.34
N LEU A 54 0.19 -4.41 2.64
CA LEU A 54 0.86 -3.24 2.08
C LEU A 54 0.74 -3.25 0.54
N ILE A 55 0.25 -2.13 -0.01
CA ILE A 55 0.17 -1.91 -1.47
C ILE A 55 1.14 -0.79 -1.87
N ASP A 56 2.19 -1.11 -2.61
CA ASP A 56 3.23 -0.15 -3.05
C ASP A 56 3.89 -0.64 -4.34
N ASP A 57 4.39 0.27 -5.17
CA ASP A 57 5.02 -0.08 -6.45
C ASP A 57 6.55 -0.26 -6.34
N SER A 58 7.15 0.09 -5.21
CA SER A 58 8.59 -0.01 -4.99
C SER A 58 9.00 -1.44 -4.61
N PRO A 59 9.91 -2.09 -5.37
CA PRO A 59 10.42 -3.42 -5.03
C PRO A 59 11.03 -3.50 -3.64
N GLU A 60 11.72 -2.44 -3.20
CA GLU A 60 12.32 -2.38 -1.86
C GLU A 60 11.24 -2.39 -0.77
N THR A 61 10.17 -1.60 -0.95
CA THR A 61 9.07 -1.55 0.03
C THR A 61 8.37 -2.90 0.10
N LEU A 62 8.14 -3.55 -1.04
CA LEU A 62 7.47 -4.84 -1.14
C LEU A 62 8.26 -5.94 -0.43
N ASN A 63 9.56 -6.06 -0.71
CA ASN A 63 10.44 -7.03 -0.03
C ASN A 63 10.46 -6.81 1.48
N ARG A 64 10.62 -5.56 1.92
CA ARG A 64 10.59 -5.22 3.35
C ARG A 64 9.25 -5.53 4.00
N ALA A 65 8.14 -5.46 3.25
CA ALA A 65 6.83 -5.81 3.77
C ALA A 65 6.69 -7.33 3.98
N LEU A 66 7.18 -8.13 3.04
CA LEU A 66 7.26 -9.59 3.16
C LEU A 66 8.14 -10.01 4.34
N ASP A 67 9.33 -9.41 4.48
CA ASP A 67 10.23 -9.64 5.62
C ASP A 67 9.57 -9.33 6.97
N ALA A 68 8.63 -8.39 6.99
CA ALA A 68 7.86 -8.01 8.16
C ALA A 68 6.61 -8.88 8.40
N GLY A 69 6.34 -9.85 7.53
CA GLY A 69 5.20 -10.77 7.63
C GLY A 69 3.87 -10.17 7.16
N MET A 70 3.89 -9.04 6.44
CA MET A 70 2.70 -8.48 5.79
C MET A 70 2.45 -9.16 4.44
N THR A 71 1.21 -9.14 3.98
CA THR A 71 0.93 -9.40 2.56
C THR A 71 1.39 -8.21 1.73
N ALA A 72 2.33 -8.42 0.82
CA ALA A 72 2.74 -7.43 -0.16
C ALA A 72 1.88 -7.54 -1.43
N ALA A 73 1.38 -6.40 -1.92
CA ALA A 73 0.60 -6.34 -3.14
C ALA A 73 1.01 -5.14 -4.00
N THR A 74 0.82 -5.23 -5.32
CA THR A 74 1.20 -4.14 -6.23
C THR A 74 0.38 -4.13 -7.52
N LEU A 75 0.32 -2.96 -8.15
CA LEU A 75 0.06 -2.88 -9.58
C LEU A 75 1.34 -3.18 -10.37
N LEU A 76 1.21 -3.89 -11.49
CA LEU A 76 2.35 -4.28 -12.31
C LEU A 76 2.94 -3.08 -13.03
N HIS A 77 4.26 -2.95 -12.90
CA HIS A 77 5.07 -1.95 -13.56
C HIS A 77 6.38 -2.57 -14.08
N PRO A 78 7.04 -1.97 -15.08
CA PRO A 78 8.31 -2.51 -15.60
C PRO A 78 9.38 -2.69 -14.52
N TRP A 79 9.40 -1.83 -13.49
CA TRP A 79 10.41 -1.84 -12.43
C TRP A 79 10.13 -2.82 -11.28
N ASN A 80 8.90 -3.31 -11.12
CA ASN A 80 8.56 -4.29 -10.08
C ASN A 80 8.28 -5.70 -10.63
N ARG A 81 8.42 -5.90 -11.94
CA ARG A 81 8.19 -7.19 -12.58
C ARG A 81 9.07 -8.30 -12.01
N GLU A 82 10.37 -8.03 -11.82
CA GLU A 82 11.31 -9.02 -11.28
C GLU A 82 10.86 -9.53 -9.91
N VAL A 83 10.55 -8.62 -8.98
CA VAL A 83 10.12 -9.01 -7.64
C VAL A 83 8.77 -9.74 -7.64
N CYS A 84 7.86 -9.40 -8.56
CA CYS A 84 6.59 -10.11 -8.72
C CYS A 84 6.75 -11.53 -9.32
N GLU A 85 7.87 -11.80 -10.00
CA GLU A 85 8.18 -13.12 -10.57
C GLU A 85 8.93 -14.01 -9.56
N THR A 86 9.63 -13.42 -8.58
CA THR A 86 10.49 -14.14 -7.64
C THR A 86 9.91 -14.29 -6.23
N GLU A 87 9.06 -13.36 -5.80
CA GLU A 87 8.53 -13.30 -4.44
C GLU A 87 7.02 -13.56 -4.37
N ASP A 88 6.50 -13.84 -3.17
CA ASP A 88 5.08 -14.05 -2.90
C ASP A 88 4.31 -12.71 -2.82
N ILE A 89 4.22 -12.03 -3.97
CA ILE A 89 3.55 -10.72 -4.11
C ILE A 89 2.25 -10.88 -4.87
N VAL A 90 1.17 -10.33 -4.31
CA VAL A 90 -0.12 -10.23 -5.00
C VAL A 90 -0.05 -9.11 -6.03
N ALA A 91 0.22 -9.45 -7.28
CA ALA A 91 0.34 -8.49 -8.38
C ALA A 91 -0.87 -8.51 -9.33
N ALA A 92 -1.24 -7.36 -9.90
CA ALA A 92 -2.31 -7.21 -10.89
C ALA A 92 -2.03 -6.07 -11.87
N GLU A 93 -2.67 -6.06 -13.04
CA GLU A 93 -2.51 -4.98 -14.02
C GLU A 93 -3.31 -3.73 -13.64
N ASP A 94 -4.40 -3.89 -12.87
CA ASP A 94 -5.27 -2.80 -12.44
C ASP A 94 -5.90 -3.01 -11.05
N TRP A 95 -6.58 -1.97 -10.56
CA TRP A 95 -7.22 -1.98 -9.23
C TRP A 95 -8.35 -3.00 -9.10
N PRO A 96 -9.27 -3.17 -10.07
CA PRO A 96 -10.29 -4.22 -10.02
C PRO A 96 -9.71 -5.63 -9.88
N GLU A 97 -8.71 -5.99 -10.70
CA GLU A 97 -8.06 -7.29 -10.62
C GLU A 97 -7.31 -7.45 -9.28
N LEU A 98 -6.62 -6.40 -8.81
CA LEU A 98 -5.94 -6.43 -7.52
C LEU A 98 -6.92 -6.66 -6.37
N ALA A 99 -8.09 -6.00 -6.42
CA ALA A 99 -9.12 -6.16 -5.42
C ALA A 99 -9.65 -7.61 -5.37
N GLU A 100 -9.95 -8.21 -6.52
CA GLU A 100 -10.39 -9.61 -6.60
C GLU A 100 -9.34 -10.58 -6.02
N LYS A 101 -8.06 -10.36 -6.33
CA LYS A 101 -6.98 -11.19 -5.80
C LYS A 101 -6.83 -11.05 -4.28
N LEU A 102 -6.98 -9.84 -3.75
CA LEU A 102 -6.87 -9.55 -2.32
C LEU A 102 -8.08 -10.02 -1.49
N GLU A 103 -9.26 -10.21 -2.09
CA GLU A 103 -10.42 -10.79 -1.38
C GLU A 103 -10.10 -12.14 -0.74
N ARG A 104 -9.21 -12.94 -1.34
CA ARG A 104 -8.82 -14.26 -0.82
C ARG A 104 -7.93 -14.18 0.42
N VAL A 105 -7.33 -13.03 0.67
CA VAL A 105 -6.40 -12.78 1.77
C VAL A 105 -7.05 -11.95 2.88
N LEU A 106 -8.04 -11.14 2.53
CA LEU A 106 -8.78 -10.27 3.45
C LEU A 106 -10.02 -10.92 4.09
N ALA A 107 -10.37 -12.16 3.69
CA ALA A 107 -11.57 -12.89 4.13
C ALA A 107 -11.44 -13.57 5.51
#